data_AF-A0A956ZF09-F1
#
_entry.id   AF-A0A956ZF09-F1
#
_cell.length_a   1.000
_cell.length_b   1.000
_cell.length_c   1.000
_cell.angle_alpha   90.00
_cell.angle_beta   90.00
_cell.angle_gamma   90.00
#
_symmetry.space_group_name_H-M   'P 1'
#
loop_
_entity.id
_entity.type
_entity.pdbx_description
1 polymer ?
#
loop_
_entity_poly.entity_id
_entity_poly.type
_entity_poly.pdbx_seq_one_letter_code
_entity_poly.pdbx_strand_id
1 'polypeptide(L)'
;MSEEPKYNDVLQRLYSSEINIELRWCWDGGIDVAIGNAYGCGLGEPEAKYTAESILDALRWLAETACELYPDSAFTKWWRDEA
;
A
#
# COMPACT_ATOMS: atom_id res chain seq x y z
N MET A 1 -23.11 4.67 -2.82
CA MET A 1 -22.71 3.65 -1.84
C MET A 1 -21.19 3.61 -1.87
N SER A 2 -20.59 3.72 -0.69
CA SER A 2 -19.22 4.15 -0.40
C SER A 2 -18.12 3.37 -1.12
N GLU A 3 -16.99 4.02 -1.39
CA GLU A 3 -15.72 3.43 -1.89
C GLU A 3 -15.08 2.43 -0.90
N GLU A 4 -15.70 2.22 0.27
CA GLU A 4 -15.24 1.38 1.39
C GLU A 4 -14.99 -0.10 1.09
N PRO A 5 -15.72 -0.81 0.18
CA PRO A 5 -15.49 -2.23 -0.06
C PRO A 5 -14.08 -2.52 -0.58
N LYS A 6 -13.52 -1.64 -1.42
CA LYS A 6 -12.22 -1.86 -2.06
C LYS A 6 -11.06 -1.78 -1.06
N TYR A 7 -11.13 -0.84 -0.12
CA TYR A 7 -10.05 -0.63 0.85
C TYR A 7 -9.83 -1.84 1.77
N ASN A 8 -10.89 -2.61 2.03
CA ASN A 8 -10.79 -3.85 2.82
C ASN A 8 -9.88 -4.91 2.17
N ASP A 9 -9.81 -4.92 0.83
CA ASP A 9 -9.06 -5.92 0.08
C ASP A 9 -7.63 -5.46 -0.27
N VAL A 10 -7.31 -4.17 -0.12
CA VAL A 10 -6.02 -3.60 -0.56
C VAL A 10 -4.83 -4.37 0.00
N LEU A 11 -4.78 -4.56 1.33
CA LEU A 11 -3.64 -5.24 1.97
C LEU A 11 -3.51 -6.69 1.51
N GLN A 12 -4.63 -7.40 1.41
CA GLN A 12 -4.64 -8.79 0.95
C GLN A 12 -4.19 -8.90 -0.51
N ARG A 13 -4.61 -7.98 -1.36
CA ARG A 13 -4.27 -7.96 -2.80
C ARG A 13 -2.82 -7.56 -3.05
N LEU A 14 -2.28 -6.62 -2.28
CA LEU A 14 -0.85 -6.26 -2.30
C LEU A 14 0.00 -7.49 -1.95
N TYR A 15 -0.33 -8.16 -0.85
CA TYR A 15 0.35 -9.39 -0.44
C TYR A 15 0.27 -10.49 -1.50
N SER A 16 -0.92 -10.77 -2.04
CA SER A 16 -1.11 -11.78 -3.09
C SER A 16 -0.39 -11.44 -4.40
N SER A 17 0.01 -10.19 -4.60
CA SER A 17 0.79 -9.74 -5.76
C SER A 17 2.29 -9.64 -5.46
N GLU A 18 2.72 -10.16 -4.30
CA GLU A 18 4.11 -10.12 -3.82
C GLU A 18 4.67 -8.68 -3.68
N ILE A 19 3.78 -7.70 -3.48
CA ILE A 19 4.16 -6.32 -3.21
C ILE A 19 4.30 -6.15 -1.70
N ASN A 20 5.54 -5.98 -1.26
CA ASN A 20 5.85 -5.83 0.15
C ASN A 20 5.57 -4.39 0.63
N ILE A 21 5.10 -4.28 1.87
CA ILE A 21 4.77 -3.01 2.52
C ILE A 21 5.26 -3.00 3.97
N GLU A 22 5.43 -1.81 4.53
CA GLU A 22 5.51 -1.56 5.97
C GLU A 22 4.36 -0.62 6.38
N LEU A 23 3.71 -0.93 7.51
CA LEU A 23 2.74 -0.06 8.18
C LEU A 23 3.14 0.04 9.64
N ARG A 24 3.32 1.26 10.15
CA ARG A 24 3.72 1.53 11.54
C ARG A 24 2.85 2.61 12.14
N TRP A 25 2.28 2.33 13.30
CA TRP A 25 1.46 3.28 14.06
C TRP A 25 2.36 4.04 15.02
N CYS A 26 2.42 5.36 14.84
CA CYS A 26 3.15 6.28 15.70
C CYS A 26 2.12 7.06 16.52
N TRP A 27 2.16 6.92 17.85
CA TRP A 27 1.16 7.45 18.78
C TRP A 27 0.58 8.81 18.39
N ASP A 28 1.42 9.84 18.33
CA ASP A 28 1.08 11.21 17.96
C ASP A 28 1.51 11.60 16.54
N GLY A 29 2.21 10.70 15.84
CA GLY A 29 2.80 10.94 14.52
C GLY A 29 1.99 10.44 13.33
N GLY A 30 0.87 9.75 13.57
CA GLY A 30 0.04 9.16 12.50
C GLY A 30 0.50 7.75 12.13
N ILE A 31 0.43 7.41 10.84
CA ILE A 31 0.76 6.08 10.33
C ILE A 31 1.87 6.21 9.29
N ASP A 32 3.07 5.73 9.63
CA ASP A 32 4.15 5.61 8.66
C ASP A 32 3.89 4.41 7.76
N VAL A 33 3.94 4.64 6.45
CA VAL A 33 3.69 3.65 5.42
C VAL A 33 4.83 3.62 4.42
N ALA A 34 5.19 2.43 3.97
CA ALA A 34 6.22 2.22 2.96
C ALA A 34 5.86 1.07 2.03
N ILE A 35 6.37 1.11 0.81
CA ILE A 35 6.15 0.11 -0.24
C ILE A 35 7.47 -0.20 -0.95
N GLY A 36 7.60 -1.44 -1.42
CA GLY A 36 8.72 -1.91 -2.23
C GLY A 36 9.60 -2.87 -1.49
N ASN A 37 10.93 -2.71 -1.51
CA ASN A 37 11.90 -3.63 -0.89
C ASN A 37 11.82 -3.70 0.67
N ALA A 38 10.61 -3.58 1.23
CA ALA A 38 10.28 -3.78 2.62
C ALA A 38 10.56 -5.22 3.12
N TYR A 39 10.80 -6.23 2.26
CA TYR A 39 11.18 -7.58 2.73
C TYR A 39 12.17 -8.35 1.85
N GLY A 40 13.45 -8.17 2.16
CA GLY A 40 14.34 -9.26 2.51
C GLY A 40 14.96 -8.95 3.88
N CYS A 41 14.39 -9.48 4.98
CA CYS A 41 14.94 -9.38 6.34
C CYS A 41 15.40 -7.98 6.83
N GLY A 42 14.77 -6.88 6.38
CA GLY A 42 15.10 -5.53 6.85
C GLY A 42 16.46 -4.98 6.41
N LEU A 43 16.97 -5.40 5.24
CA LEU A 43 18.30 -5.00 4.74
C LEU A 43 18.29 -3.95 3.61
N GLY A 44 17.13 -3.38 3.26
CA GLY A 44 17.01 -2.41 2.16
C GLY A 44 16.07 -1.24 2.49
N GLU A 45 16.26 -0.14 1.75
CA GLU A 45 15.37 1.03 1.81
C GLU A 45 14.10 0.77 0.99
N PRO A 46 12.92 1.23 1.45
CA PRO A 46 11.69 1.16 0.67
C PRO A 46 11.78 2.03 -0.59
N GLU A 47 11.03 1.65 -1.63
CA GLU A 47 10.99 2.42 -2.88
C GLU A 47 10.24 3.74 -2.71
N ALA A 48 9.23 3.75 -1.85
CA ALA A 48 8.52 4.96 -1.44
C ALA A 48 8.06 4.86 0.02
N LYS A 49 7.94 6.02 0.68
CA LYS A 49 7.44 6.15 2.05
C LYS A 49 6.59 7.40 2.22
N TYR A 50 5.66 7.36 3.16
CA TYR A 50 4.73 8.44 3.48
C TYR A 50 4.29 8.35 4.94
N THR A 51 3.86 9.46 5.52
CA THR A 51 3.23 9.50 6.84
C THR A 51 1.79 9.96 6.66
N ALA A 52 0.85 9.05 6.90
CA ALA A 52 -0.58 9.26 6.73
C ALA A 52 -1.26 9.70 8.03
N GLU A 53 -2.27 10.56 7.91
CA GLU A 53 -3.08 11.01 9.07
C GLU A 53 -4.14 9.99 9.49
N SER A 54 -4.52 9.08 8.59
CA SER A 54 -5.49 8.01 8.86
C SER A 54 -5.19 6.71 8.11
N ILE A 55 -5.80 5.60 8.54
CA ILE A 55 -5.63 4.31 7.86
C ILE A 55 -6.20 4.31 6.44
N LEU A 56 -7.26 5.09 6.18
CA LEU A 56 -7.81 5.21 4.83
C LEU A 56 -6.86 5.95 3.91
N ASP A 57 -6.20 7.01 4.39
CA ASP A 57 -5.20 7.75 3.63
C ASP A 57 -3.98 6.87 3.34
N ALA A 58 -3.55 6.08 4.32
CA ALA A 58 -2.49 5.07 4.16
C ALA A 58 -2.83 4.04 3.08
N LEU A 59 -4.03 3.46 3.12
CA LEU A 59 -4.46 2.44 2.14
C LEU A 59 -4.62 3.03 0.74
N ARG A 60 -5.14 4.24 0.61
CA ARG A 60 -5.22 4.95 -0.68
C ARG A 60 -3.83 5.22 -1.24
N TRP A 61 -2.93 5.76 -0.42
CA TRP A 61 -1.55 6.01 -0.83
C TRP A 61 -0.84 4.74 -1.29
N LEU A 62 -1.00 3.63 -0.56
CA LEU A 62 -0.43 2.34 -0.95
C LEU A 62 -0.97 1.85 -2.30
N ALA A 63 -2.28 1.96 -2.52
CA ALA A 63 -2.90 1.48 -3.75
C ALA A 63 -2.46 2.32 -4.98
N GLU A 64 -2.46 3.64 -4.84
CA GLU A 64 -2.02 4.56 -5.89
C GLU A 64 -0.52 4.36 -6.19
N THR A 65 0.31 4.30 -5.15
CA THR A 65 1.76 4.12 -5.29
C THR A 65 2.10 2.75 -5.89
N ALA A 66 1.39 1.69 -5.50
CA ALA A 66 1.55 0.38 -6.12
C ALA A 66 1.24 0.38 -7.63
N CYS A 67 0.25 1.17 -8.05
CA CYS A 67 -0.09 1.33 -9.47
C CYS A 67 0.98 2.06 -10.27
N GLU A 68 1.72 2.97 -9.64
CA GLU A 68 2.83 3.69 -10.25
C GLU A 68 4.10 2.83 -10.33
N LEU A 69 4.47 2.18 -9.23
CA LEU A 69 5.70 1.37 -9.13
C LEU A 69 5.60 0.03 -9.84
N TYR A 70 4.42 -0.61 -9.81
CA TYR A 70 4.19 -1.95 -10.36
C TYR A 70 3.04 -1.96 -11.38
N PRO A 71 3.17 -1.27 -12.51
CA PRO A 71 2.07 -1.07 -13.46
C PRO A 71 1.51 -2.37 -14.03
N ASP A 72 2.34 -3.42 -14.12
CA ASP A 72 1.97 -4.71 -14.70
C ASP A 72 1.50 -5.76 -13.68
N SER A 73 1.51 -5.41 -12.38
CA SER A 73 1.13 -6.33 -11.30
C SER A 73 -0.34 -6.73 -11.34
N ALA A 74 -0.66 -7.90 -10.77
CA ALA A 74 -2.04 -8.34 -10.61
C ALA A 74 -2.87 -7.35 -9.76
N PHE A 75 -2.24 -6.74 -8.75
CA PHE A 75 -2.84 -5.68 -7.94
C PHE A 75 -3.27 -4.49 -8.81
N THR A 76 -2.37 -3.94 -9.62
CA THR A 76 -2.64 -2.74 -10.41
C THR A 76 -3.76 -2.97 -11.42
N LYS A 77 -3.80 -4.14 -12.05
CA LYS A 77 -4.89 -4.53 -12.95
C LYS A 77 -6.22 -4.55 -12.21
N TRP A 78 -6.29 -5.22 -11.05
CA TRP A 78 -7.49 -5.23 -10.21
C TRP A 78 -7.93 -3.82 -9.78
N TRP A 79 -6.98 -3.00 -9.31
CA TRP A 79 -7.28 -1.66 -8.81
C TRP A 79 -7.82 -0.74 -9.92
N ARG A 80 -7.27 -0.85 -11.13
CA ARG A 80 -7.64 -0.01 -12.29
C ARG A 80 -8.85 -0.53 -13.08
N ASP A 81 -9.02 -1.85 -13.22
CA ASP A 81 -10.13 -2.44 -14.00
C ASP A 81 -11.49 -2.24 -13.31
N GLU A 82 -11.49 -2.04 -11.99
CA GLU A 82 -12.71 -1.79 -11.21
C GLU A 82 -12.88 -0.30 -10.82
N ALA A 83 -11.97 0.60 -11.21
CA ALA A 83 -12.00 2.04 -10.89
C ALA A 83 -12.98 2.84 -11.74
#